data_AF-A0A3P1W6D2-F1
#
_entry.id   AF-A0A3P1W6D2-F1
#
_cell.length_a   1.000
_cell.length_b   1.000
_cell.length_c   1.000
_cell.angle_alpha   90.00
_cell.angle_beta   90.00
_cell.angle_gamma   90.00
#
_symmetry.space_group_name_H-M   'P 1'
#
loop_
_entity.id
_entity.type
_entity.pdbx_description
1 polymer ?
#
loop_
_entity_poly.entity_id
_entity_poly.type
_entity_poly.pdbx_seq_one_letter_code
_entity_poly.pdbx_strand_id
1 'polypeptide(L)'
;MMEKFTLEICVDSVESAINAQKGGANRLELCSNLIIGGTTPTKSLFEEVKKNVDIPVNVLIRPRFGDFLYSPYESDIIKNEVEMFKKLGADGIVVGVLTENGEIDTVNMKKIIEKSENIPITFHRAFDVCKDPVKAYYELKELGVKIILTSGQEENCLKGKKNLKKLVTLSNNDKNNSPEILIGGGLNINNISEIAKYTKGTSFHFSAKKIKKSKMIYKNENVNMGLKEFSEFEIIETDMKLVREMSAYLKSI
;
A
#
# COMPACT_ATOMS: atom_id res chain seq x y z
N MET A 1 9.59 -27.12 -0.42
CA MET A 1 8.52 -26.26 -0.98
C MET A 1 9.08 -24.85 -1.02
N MET A 2 9.00 -24.16 -2.15
CA MET A 2 9.38 -22.73 -2.20
C MET A 2 8.50 -21.96 -1.22
N GLU A 3 9.07 -21.09 -0.40
CA GLU A 3 8.28 -20.23 0.47
C GLU A 3 7.39 -19.34 -0.41
N LYS A 4 6.09 -19.27 -0.06
CA LYS A 4 5.13 -18.46 -0.80
C LYS A 4 5.38 -16.99 -0.43
N PHE A 5 5.98 -16.23 -1.34
CA PHE A 5 6.10 -14.78 -1.19
C PHE A 5 4.84 -14.07 -1.69
N THR A 6 4.68 -12.82 -1.26
CA THR A 6 3.69 -11.88 -1.80
C THR A 6 4.40 -10.65 -2.36
N LEU A 7 4.22 -10.38 -3.64
CA LEU A 7 4.55 -9.11 -4.27
C LEU A 7 3.28 -8.31 -4.52
N GLU A 8 3.08 -7.25 -3.75
CA GLU A 8 2.01 -6.28 -3.94
C GLU A 8 2.53 -5.07 -4.73
N ILE A 9 1.79 -4.65 -5.75
CA ILE A 9 2.12 -3.44 -6.53
C ILE A 9 1.06 -2.36 -6.31
N CYS A 10 1.53 -1.17 -5.96
CA CYS A 10 0.69 0.03 -5.87
C CYS A 10 0.42 0.60 -7.26
N VAL A 11 -0.85 0.79 -7.63
CA VAL A 11 -1.28 1.21 -8.97
C VAL A 11 -2.35 2.29 -8.91
N ASP A 12 -2.41 3.15 -9.92
CA ASP A 12 -3.37 4.27 -10.05
C ASP A 12 -4.05 4.38 -11.41
N SER A 13 -3.90 3.35 -12.25
CA SER A 13 -4.57 3.26 -13.55
C SER A 13 -4.82 1.80 -13.93
N VAL A 14 -5.73 1.60 -14.89
CA VAL A 14 -6.03 0.28 -15.46
C VAL A 14 -4.79 -0.28 -16.16
N GLU A 15 -4.05 0.54 -16.90
CA GLU A 15 -2.81 0.15 -17.56
C GLU A 15 -1.74 -0.28 -16.55
N SER A 16 -1.57 0.46 -15.46
CA SER A 16 -0.65 0.09 -14.37
C SER A 16 -1.06 -1.25 -13.73
N ALA A 17 -2.35 -1.46 -13.46
CA ALA A 17 -2.88 -2.71 -12.92
C ALA A 17 -2.63 -3.92 -13.86
N ILE A 18 -2.90 -3.76 -15.16
CA ILE A 18 -2.62 -4.79 -16.19
C ILE A 18 -1.12 -5.08 -16.26
N ASN A 19 -0.29 -4.04 -16.26
CA ASN A 19 1.18 -4.18 -16.31
C ASN A 19 1.72 -4.90 -15.07
N ALA A 20 1.19 -4.61 -13.88
CA ALA A 20 1.54 -5.28 -12.64
C ALA A 20 1.18 -6.77 -12.69
N GLN A 21 -0.05 -7.13 -13.10
CA GLN A 21 -0.46 -8.52 -13.27
C GLN A 21 0.43 -9.27 -14.27
N LYS A 22 0.66 -8.71 -15.47
CA LYS A 22 1.53 -9.31 -16.51
C LYS A 22 3.01 -9.37 -16.11
N GLY A 23 3.42 -8.53 -15.17
CA GLY A 23 4.73 -8.58 -14.53
C GLY A 23 4.85 -9.70 -13.50
N GLY A 24 3.74 -10.27 -13.03
CA GLY A 24 3.72 -11.34 -12.03
C GLY A 24 3.59 -10.82 -10.60
N ALA A 25 2.92 -9.70 -10.40
CA ALA A 25 2.41 -9.29 -9.08
C ALA A 25 1.41 -10.33 -8.55
N ASN A 26 1.36 -10.50 -7.23
CA ASN A 26 0.41 -11.39 -6.57
C ASN A 26 -0.86 -10.66 -6.12
N ARG A 27 -0.76 -9.35 -5.88
CA ARG A 27 -1.84 -8.49 -5.38
C ARG A 27 -1.61 -7.05 -5.84
N LEU A 28 -2.69 -6.28 -5.93
CA LEU A 28 -2.63 -4.84 -6.18
C LEU A 28 -3.10 -4.07 -4.94
N GLU A 29 -2.49 -2.92 -4.70
CA GLU A 29 -3.10 -1.83 -3.94
C GLU A 29 -3.53 -0.76 -4.95
N LEU A 30 -4.84 -0.55 -5.09
CA LEU A 30 -5.40 0.47 -5.96
C LEU A 30 -5.56 1.79 -5.20
N CYS A 31 -4.99 2.84 -5.78
CA CYS A 31 -4.95 4.19 -5.25
C CYS A 31 -5.35 5.21 -6.33
N SER A 32 -5.62 6.44 -5.89
CA SER A 32 -5.49 7.64 -6.71
C SER A 32 -4.28 8.45 -6.26
N ASN A 33 -3.83 9.42 -7.05
CA ASN A 33 -2.88 10.45 -6.60
C ASN A 33 -1.60 9.89 -5.95
N LEU A 34 -0.96 8.88 -6.56
CA LEU A 34 0.23 8.23 -5.98
C LEU A 34 1.44 9.14 -5.80
N ILE A 35 1.45 10.28 -6.47
CA ILE A 35 2.48 11.30 -6.37
C ILE A 35 2.55 11.95 -4.99
N ILE A 36 1.42 12.03 -4.28
CA ILE A 36 1.29 12.54 -2.90
C ILE A 36 1.14 11.40 -1.87
N GLY A 37 1.56 10.19 -2.24
CA GLY A 37 1.52 9.00 -1.38
C GLY A 37 0.18 8.26 -1.37
N GLY A 38 -0.72 8.56 -2.31
CA GLY A 38 -1.98 7.83 -2.50
C GLY A 38 -3.16 8.43 -1.75
N THR A 39 -4.33 8.43 -2.39
CA THR A 39 -5.66 8.72 -1.82
C THR A 39 -6.67 7.68 -2.30
N THR A 40 -7.89 7.71 -1.78
CA THR A 40 -8.96 6.81 -2.23
C THR A 40 -9.18 6.89 -3.75
N PRO A 41 -9.23 5.75 -4.48
CA PRO A 41 -9.54 5.74 -5.90
C PRO A 41 -11.01 6.06 -6.16
N THR A 42 -11.34 6.42 -7.40
CA THR A 42 -12.75 6.56 -7.78
C THR A 42 -13.41 5.19 -7.95
N LYS A 43 -14.72 5.11 -7.73
CA LYS A 43 -15.52 3.92 -8.02
C LYS A 43 -15.30 3.42 -9.46
N SER A 44 -15.36 4.32 -10.45
CA SER A 44 -15.23 3.96 -11.86
C SER A 44 -13.85 3.37 -12.19
N LEU A 45 -12.78 3.89 -11.59
CA LEU A 45 -11.44 3.32 -11.75
C LEU A 45 -11.39 1.89 -11.20
N PHE A 46 -11.92 1.66 -10.01
CA PHE A 46 -11.96 0.33 -9.41
C PHE A 46 -12.74 -0.68 -10.25
N GLU A 47 -13.96 -0.32 -10.69
CA GLU A 47 -14.78 -1.20 -11.54
C GLU A 47 -14.07 -1.55 -12.84
N GLU A 48 -13.37 -0.60 -13.46
CA GLU A 48 -12.63 -0.86 -14.70
C GLU A 48 -11.38 -1.73 -14.46
N VAL A 49 -10.67 -1.53 -13.34
CA VAL A 49 -9.56 -2.40 -12.95
C VAL A 49 -10.05 -3.83 -12.74
N LYS A 50 -11.14 -4.05 -12.00
CA LYS A 50 -11.69 -5.40 -11.72
C LYS A 50 -12.14 -6.15 -12.98
N LYS A 51 -12.43 -5.46 -14.11
CA LYS A 51 -12.70 -6.11 -15.40
C LYS A 51 -11.45 -6.62 -16.12
N ASN A 52 -10.28 -6.07 -15.79
CA ASN A 52 -9.06 -6.23 -16.56
C ASN A 52 -7.95 -7.00 -15.81
N VAL A 53 -8.16 -7.37 -14.55
CA VAL A 53 -7.24 -8.15 -13.73
C VAL A 53 -7.97 -9.22 -12.92
N ASP A 54 -7.29 -10.33 -12.69
CA ASP A 54 -7.79 -11.51 -11.97
C ASP A 54 -7.15 -11.66 -10.58
N ILE A 55 -6.03 -10.96 -10.34
CA ILE A 55 -5.37 -10.95 -9.03
C ILE A 55 -6.13 -10.08 -8.00
N PRO A 56 -6.01 -10.37 -6.69
CA PRO A 56 -6.67 -9.59 -5.65
C PRO A 56 -6.34 -8.09 -5.73
N VAL A 57 -7.37 -7.25 -5.53
CA VAL A 57 -7.27 -5.79 -5.53
C VAL A 57 -7.70 -5.25 -4.17
N ASN A 58 -6.71 -4.82 -3.39
CA ASN A 58 -6.93 -4.08 -2.16
C ASN A 58 -7.10 -2.60 -2.50
N VAL A 59 -7.98 -1.89 -1.80
CA VAL A 59 -8.28 -0.48 -2.06
C VAL A 59 -7.77 0.40 -0.93
N LEU A 60 -6.96 1.40 -1.26
CA LEU A 60 -6.58 2.44 -0.31
C LEU A 60 -7.80 3.31 0.01
N ILE A 61 -8.10 3.48 1.29
CA ILE A 61 -9.09 4.41 1.82
C ILE A 61 -8.36 5.49 2.59
N ARG A 62 -8.16 6.63 1.92
CA ARG A 62 -7.44 7.80 2.45
C ARG A 62 -8.00 9.06 1.77
N PRO A 63 -8.81 9.87 2.46
CA PRO A 63 -9.56 10.95 1.82
C PRO A 63 -8.67 12.11 1.35
N ARG A 64 -7.48 12.29 1.94
CA ARG A 64 -6.52 13.35 1.59
C ARG A 64 -5.07 12.96 1.91
N PHE A 65 -4.12 13.73 1.38
CA PHE A 65 -2.72 13.66 1.80
C PHE A 65 -2.51 14.34 3.16
N GLY A 66 -1.29 14.23 3.70
CA GLY A 66 -0.93 14.76 5.01
C GLY A 66 -1.02 13.70 6.11
N ASP A 67 -1.36 14.16 7.32
CA ASP A 67 -1.50 13.33 8.51
C ASP A 67 -2.63 12.29 8.42
N PHE A 68 -2.76 11.51 9.49
CA PHE A 68 -3.77 10.48 9.68
C PHE A 68 -4.67 10.77 10.88
N LEU A 69 -4.71 12.04 11.30
CA LEU A 69 -5.61 12.55 12.34
C LEU A 69 -6.83 13.13 11.62
N TYR A 70 -7.88 12.31 11.51
CA TYR A 70 -9.06 12.67 10.74
C TYR A 70 -10.10 13.38 11.60
N SER A 71 -10.73 14.40 11.03
CA SER A 71 -11.92 15.02 11.60
C SER A 71 -13.10 14.03 11.65
N PRO A 72 -14.17 14.35 12.41
CA PRO A 72 -15.38 13.52 12.39
C PRO A 72 -15.99 13.35 10.99
N TYR A 73 -15.98 14.41 10.17
CA TYR A 73 -16.50 14.35 8.80
C TYR A 73 -15.66 13.43 7.90
N GLU A 74 -14.33 13.50 8.02
CA GLU A 74 -13.43 12.61 7.28
C GLU A 74 -13.57 11.16 7.74
N SER A 75 -13.80 10.95 9.04
CA SER A 75 -14.10 9.62 9.58
C SER A 75 -15.38 9.04 8.98
N ASP A 76 -16.42 9.86 8.78
CA ASP A 76 -17.65 9.45 8.10
C ASP A 76 -17.42 9.11 6.63
N ILE A 77 -16.62 9.91 5.91
CA ILE A 77 -16.21 9.63 4.53
C ILE A 77 -15.50 8.27 4.45
N ILE A 78 -14.50 8.03 5.30
CA ILE A 78 -13.74 6.78 5.34
C ILE A 78 -14.68 5.57 5.53
N LYS A 79 -15.58 5.63 6.51
CA LYS A 79 -16.53 4.52 6.75
C LYS A 79 -17.46 4.28 5.56
N ASN A 80 -17.93 5.33 4.90
CA ASN A 80 -18.79 5.22 3.72
C ASN A 80 -18.03 4.64 2.52
N GLU A 81 -16.78 5.04 2.30
CA GLU A 81 -15.93 4.49 1.25
C GLU A 81 -15.60 3.01 1.48
N VAL A 82 -15.29 2.62 2.73
CA VAL A 82 -15.11 1.21 3.12
C VAL A 82 -16.36 0.39 2.77
N GLU A 83 -17.54 0.87 3.16
CA GLU A 83 -18.79 0.17 2.87
C GLU A 83 -19.07 0.09 1.36
N MET A 84 -18.77 1.16 0.61
CA MET A 84 -18.92 1.19 -0.85
C MET A 84 -18.00 0.18 -1.53
N PHE A 85 -16.68 0.23 -1.27
CA PHE A 85 -15.73 -0.68 -1.91
C PHE A 85 -15.92 -2.14 -1.50
N LYS A 86 -16.39 -2.39 -0.27
CA LYS A 86 -16.89 -3.72 0.13
C LYS A 86 -17.98 -4.21 -0.80
N LYS A 87 -19.04 -3.40 -1.00
CA LYS A 87 -20.18 -3.77 -1.88
C LYS A 87 -19.77 -3.97 -3.33
N LEU A 88 -18.72 -3.28 -3.78
CA LEU A 88 -18.17 -3.42 -5.13
C LEU A 88 -17.25 -4.65 -5.28
N GLY A 89 -16.93 -5.36 -4.20
CA GLY A 89 -16.11 -6.57 -4.23
C GLY A 89 -14.60 -6.30 -4.18
N ALA A 90 -14.16 -5.31 -3.40
CA ALA A 90 -12.76 -5.17 -3.04
C ALA A 90 -12.27 -6.41 -2.28
N ASP A 91 -11.04 -6.84 -2.57
CA ASP A 91 -10.46 -8.04 -1.95
C ASP A 91 -9.78 -7.73 -0.60
N GLY A 92 -9.55 -6.45 -0.33
CA GLY A 92 -8.97 -5.94 0.91
C GLY A 92 -9.16 -4.42 1.02
N ILE A 93 -9.11 -3.90 2.23
CA ILE A 93 -9.16 -2.46 2.51
C ILE A 93 -7.83 -2.05 3.15
N VAL A 94 -7.24 -0.96 2.66
CA VAL A 94 -6.00 -0.40 3.18
C VAL A 94 -6.29 0.97 3.80
N VAL A 95 -6.05 1.12 5.10
CA VAL A 95 -6.46 2.33 5.85
C VAL A 95 -5.57 2.48 7.08
N GLY A 96 -5.48 3.67 7.66
CA GLY A 96 -4.89 3.85 8.97
C GLY A 96 -5.24 5.19 9.56
N VAL A 97 -5.52 5.19 10.86
CA VAL A 97 -5.98 6.35 11.62
C VAL A 97 -5.16 6.44 12.90
N LEU A 98 -4.69 7.65 13.21
CA LEU A 98 -3.89 7.94 14.38
C LEU A 98 -4.56 9.01 15.24
N THR A 99 -4.22 8.98 16.53
CA THR A 99 -4.55 10.06 17.46
C THR A 99 -3.52 11.20 17.36
N GLU A 100 -3.83 12.36 17.95
CA GLU A 100 -2.91 13.50 18.04
C GLU A 100 -1.58 13.16 18.76
N ASN A 101 -1.60 12.12 19.61
CA ASN A 101 -0.43 11.63 20.33
C ASN A 101 0.43 10.65 19.50
N GLY A 102 0.05 10.41 18.24
CA GLY A 102 0.71 9.44 17.35
C GLY A 102 0.43 7.98 17.73
N GLU A 103 -0.63 7.71 18.49
CA GLU A 103 -1.06 6.35 18.81
C GLU A 103 -2.09 5.86 17.79
N ILE A 104 -2.36 4.55 17.73
CA ILE A 104 -3.44 4.03 16.88
C ILE A 104 -4.77 4.54 17.43
N ASP A 105 -5.60 5.12 16.58
CA ASP A 105 -6.98 5.46 16.96
C ASP A 105 -7.83 4.18 16.95
N THR A 106 -7.74 3.42 18.05
CA THR A 106 -8.44 2.15 18.20
C THR A 106 -9.96 2.30 18.17
N VAL A 107 -10.51 3.46 18.55
CA VAL A 107 -11.95 3.73 18.54
C VAL A 107 -12.46 3.84 17.11
N ASN A 108 -11.80 4.62 16.26
CA ASN A 108 -12.19 4.74 14.86
C ASN A 108 -11.84 3.48 14.06
N MET A 109 -10.71 2.83 14.35
CA MET A 109 -10.36 1.56 13.71
C MET A 109 -11.41 0.47 13.95
N LYS A 110 -11.97 0.34 15.16
CA LYS A 110 -13.07 -0.62 15.43
C LYS A 110 -14.28 -0.37 14.53
N LYS A 111 -14.72 0.89 14.42
CA LYS A 111 -15.85 1.27 13.56
C LYS A 111 -15.59 0.97 12.07
N ILE A 112 -14.35 1.17 11.62
CA ILE A 112 -13.94 0.86 10.25
C ILE A 112 -13.96 -0.66 10.01
N ILE A 113 -13.41 -1.43 10.95
CA ILE A 113 -13.38 -2.90 10.88
C ILE A 113 -14.80 -3.47 10.84
N GLU A 114 -15.70 -2.99 11.71
CA GLU A 114 -17.11 -3.36 11.70
C GLU A 114 -17.76 -3.12 10.33
N LYS A 115 -17.44 -2.00 9.66
CA LYS A 115 -17.93 -1.69 8.31
C LYS A 115 -17.35 -2.58 7.22
N SER A 116 -16.11 -3.04 7.37
CA SER A 116 -15.44 -3.96 6.44
C SER A 116 -15.95 -5.40 6.54
N GLU A 117 -16.59 -5.77 7.66
CA GLU A 117 -17.06 -7.12 7.95
C GLU A 117 -15.96 -8.18 7.78
N ASN A 118 -16.03 -8.96 6.69
CA ASN A 118 -15.12 -10.08 6.43
C ASN A 118 -13.95 -9.70 5.50
N ILE A 119 -13.91 -8.46 5.00
CA ILE A 119 -12.84 -8.03 4.11
C ILE A 119 -11.57 -7.77 4.95
N PRO A 120 -10.41 -8.35 4.58
CA PRO A 120 -9.18 -8.16 5.34
C PRO A 120 -8.74 -6.69 5.34
N ILE A 121 -8.36 -6.19 6.51
CA ILE A 121 -7.78 -4.86 6.69
C ILE A 121 -6.25 -4.93 6.64
N THR A 122 -5.68 -4.01 5.88
CA THR A 122 -4.25 -3.64 5.92
C THR A 122 -4.11 -2.29 6.59
N PHE A 123 -3.31 -2.20 7.65
CA PHE A 123 -2.92 -0.93 8.23
C PHE A 123 -1.74 -0.34 7.46
N HIS A 124 -1.95 0.80 6.80
CA HIS A 124 -0.95 1.38 5.90
C HIS A 124 0.20 2.11 6.63
N ARG A 125 1.02 2.85 5.89
CA ARG A 125 2.20 3.57 6.40
C ARG A 125 1.96 4.68 7.44
N ALA A 126 0.72 4.93 7.88
CA ALA A 126 0.49 5.58 9.17
C ALA A 126 1.25 4.90 10.32
N PHE A 127 1.52 3.59 10.20
CA PHE A 127 2.37 2.86 11.13
C PHE A 127 3.78 3.46 11.24
N ASP A 128 4.32 3.98 10.14
CA ASP A 128 5.68 4.54 10.12
C ASP A 128 5.81 5.86 10.88
N VAL A 129 4.68 6.52 11.18
CA VAL A 129 4.63 7.79 11.92
C VAL A 129 3.94 7.65 13.28
N CYS A 130 3.65 6.43 13.74
CA CYS A 130 3.13 6.20 15.09
C CYS A 130 4.27 6.26 16.13
N LYS A 131 3.93 6.57 17.38
CA LYS A 131 4.88 6.82 18.46
C LYS A 131 5.65 5.57 18.92
N ASP A 132 4.95 4.45 19.07
CA ASP A 132 5.54 3.18 19.53
C ASP A 132 5.09 2.04 18.60
N PRO A 133 5.99 1.52 17.74
CA PRO A 133 5.63 0.50 16.74
C PRO A 133 5.32 -0.85 17.37
N VAL A 134 5.86 -1.18 18.55
CA VAL A 134 5.58 -2.47 19.19
C VAL A 134 4.21 -2.43 19.86
N LYS A 135 3.90 -1.34 20.58
CA LYS A 135 2.55 -1.13 21.12
C LYS A 135 1.51 -1.14 20.00
N ALA A 136 1.76 -0.37 18.92
CA ALA A 136 0.88 -0.31 17.77
C ALA A 136 0.68 -1.70 17.11
N TYR A 137 1.73 -2.50 16.98
CA TYR A 137 1.62 -3.86 16.46
C TYR A 137 0.62 -4.72 17.25
N TYR A 138 0.71 -4.70 18.59
CA TYR A 138 -0.21 -5.46 19.43
C TYR A 138 -1.64 -4.92 19.41
N GLU A 139 -1.82 -3.60 19.39
CA GLU A 139 -3.16 -2.99 19.24
C GLU A 139 -3.82 -3.38 17.92
N LEU A 140 -3.06 -3.32 16.81
CA LEU A 140 -3.56 -3.73 15.50
C LEU A 140 -3.86 -5.23 15.43
N LYS A 141 -3.04 -6.05 16.10
CA LYS A 141 -3.30 -7.49 16.26
C LYS A 141 -4.60 -7.76 17.00
N GLU A 142 -4.83 -7.10 18.13
CA GLU A 142 -6.06 -7.23 18.93
C GLU A 142 -7.31 -6.80 18.14
N LEU A 143 -7.17 -5.77 17.31
CA LEU A 143 -8.22 -5.32 16.39
C LEU A 143 -8.49 -6.32 15.25
N GLY A 144 -7.60 -7.28 15.01
CA GLY A 144 -7.74 -8.27 13.94
C GLY A 144 -7.26 -7.78 12.57
N VAL A 145 -6.43 -6.74 12.52
CA VAL A 145 -5.76 -6.29 11.30
C VAL A 145 -4.91 -7.44 10.74
N LYS A 146 -5.00 -7.67 9.42
CA LYS A 146 -4.36 -8.81 8.77
C LYS A 146 -2.97 -8.49 8.25
N ILE A 147 -2.73 -7.26 7.83
CA ILE A 147 -1.47 -6.84 7.23
C ILE A 147 -1.06 -5.47 7.79
N ILE A 148 0.22 -5.26 8.06
CA ILE A 148 0.80 -3.94 8.39
C ILE A 148 1.82 -3.59 7.32
N LEU A 149 1.59 -2.50 6.59
CA LEU A 149 2.53 -1.94 5.62
C LEU A 149 3.47 -0.94 6.31
N THR A 150 4.77 -1.18 6.23
CA THR A 150 5.76 -0.35 6.95
C THR A 150 7.12 -0.33 6.25
N SER A 151 7.82 0.80 6.36
CA SER A 151 9.24 0.97 6.04
C SER A 151 10.16 0.73 7.23
N GLY A 152 9.60 0.41 8.41
CA GLY A 152 10.31 0.29 9.67
C GLY A 152 10.41 1.59 10.45
N GLN A 153 9.48 2.54 10.25
CA GLN A 153 9.50 3.90 10.82
C GLN A 153 10.71 4.75 10.37
N GLU A 154 11.17 4.54 9.14
CA GLU A 154 12.30 5.24 8.55
C GLU A 154 11.98 5.69 7.13
N GLU A 155 12.80 6.56 6.54
CA GLU A 155 12.54 7.10 5.19
C GLU A 155 12.38 6.00 4.12
N ASN A 156 13.06 4.85 4.31
CA ASN A 156 13.04 3.69 3.43
C ASN A 156 13.38 2.42 4.19
N CYS A 157 13.08 1.26 3.58
CA CYS A 157 13.29 -0.05 4.18
C CYS A 157 14.76 -0.35 4.53
N LEU A 158 15.73 0.21 3.80
CA LEU A 158 17.16 0.00 4.10
C LEU A 158 17.55 0.63 5.43
N LYS A 159 17.12 1.87 5.69
CA LYS A 159 17.32 2.53 6.99
C LYS A 159 16.52 1.82 8.09
N GLY A 160 15.27 1.45 7.81
CA GLY A 160 14.36 0.78 8.77
C GLY A 160 14.59 -0.71 8.97
N LYS A 161 15.57 -1.35 8.29
CA LYS A 161 15.73 -2.81 8.26
C LYS A 161 15.84 -3.47 9.63
N LYS A 162 16.42 -2.79 10.64
CA LYS A 162 16.51 -3.28 12.02
C LYS A 162 15.12 -3.40 12.66
N ASN A 163 14.28 -2.38 12.51
CA ASN A 163 12.93 -2.38 13.04
C ASN A 163 12.02 -3.34 12.26
N LEU A 164 12.17 -3.38 10.92
CA LEU A 164 11.49 -4.38 10.09
C LEU A 164 11.80 -5.81 10.54
N LYS A 165 13.06 -6.15 10.79
CA LYS A 165 13.44 -7.48 11.30
C LYS A 165 12.75 -7.80 12.63
N LYS A 166 12.67 -6.81 13.54
CA LYS A 166 11.98 -6.97 14.83
C LYS A 166 10.49 -7.28 14.61
N LEU A 167 9.81 -6.50 13.78
CA LEU A 167 8.37 -6.67 13.48
C LEU A 167 8.08 -8.00 12.77
N VAL A 168 8.90 -8.38 11.78
CA VAL A 168 8.79 -9.69 11.10
C VAL A 168 9.00 -10.83 12.09
N THR A 169 9.97 -10.70 13.01
CA THR A 169 10.19 -11.70 14.05
C THR A 169 8.99 -11.82 15.00
N LEU A 170 8.36 -10.70 15.38
CA LEU A 170 7.12 -10.70 16.17
C LEU A 170 5.99 -11.42 15.44
N SER A 171 5.79 -11.11 14.16
CA SER A 171 4.77 -11.73 13.30
C SER A 171 4.98 -13.25 13.16
N ASN A 172 6.21 -13.68 12.90
CA ASN A 172 6.53 -15.09 12.68
C ASN A 172 6.50 -15.95 13.95
N ASN A 173 6.81 -15.38 15.12
CA ASN A 173 6.86 -16.12 16.37
C ASN A 173 5.47 -16.38 16.98
N ASP A 174 4.48 -15.57 16.61
CA ASP A 174 3.15 -15.62 17.19
C ASP A 174 2.15 -16.20 16.19
N LYS A 175 1.70 -17.43 16.47
CA LYS A 175 0.83 -18.19 15.57
C LYS A 175 -0.65 -17.79 15.65
N ASN A 176 -1.02 -16.91 16.58
CA ASN A 176 -2.41 -16.60 16.87
C ASN A 176 -2.79 -15.22 16.32
N ASN A 177 -3.36 -15.19 15.11
CA ASN A 177 -3.93 -13.98 14.50
C ASN A 177 -2.92 -12.82 14.36
N SER A 178 -1.63 -13.12 14.18
CA SER A 178 -0.61 -12.10 13.97
C SER A 178 -0.77 -11.42 12.61
N PRO A 179 -0.67 -10.08 12.55
CA PRO A 179 -0.62 -9.37 11.28
C PRO A 179 0.64 -9.75 10.50
N GLU A 180 0.48 -9.99 9.21
CA GLU A 180 1.58 -10.10 8.26
C GLU A 180 2.30 -8.75 8.13
N ILE A 181 3.63 -8.75 8.12
CA ILE A 181 4.40 -7.53 7.86
C ILE A 181 4.66 -7.40 6.37
N LEU A 182 3.98 -6.45 5.73
CA LEU A 182 4.19 -6.06 4.35
C LEU A 182 5.29 -4.99 4.29
N ILE A 183 6.47 -5.38 3.82
CA ILE A 183 7.63 -4.49 3.79
C ILE A 183 7.53 -3.55 2.59
N GLY A 184 7.49 -2.24 2.82
CA GLY A 184 7.35 -1.26 1.74
C GLY A 184 7.92 0.12 2.08
N GLY A 185 8.42 0.81 1.06
CA GLY A 185 9.08 2.12 1.21
C GLY A 185 10.49 2.12 0.60
N GLY A 186 10.59 2.50 -0.67
CA GLY A 186 11.88 2.61 -1.37
C GLY A 186 12.53 1.27 -1.76
N LEU A 187 11.76 0.17 -1.77
CA LEU A 187 12.23 -1.10 -2.34
C LEU A 187 12.54 -0.96 -3.83
N ASN A 188 13.56 -1.67 -4.30
CA ASN A 188 13.95 -1.78 -5.70
C ASN A 188 14.83 -3.02 -5.92
N ILE A 189 15.19 -3.31 -7.17
CA ILE A 189 15.96 -4.52 -7.51
C ILE A 189 17.34 -4.59 -6.83
N ASN A 190 17.94 -3.44 -6.51
CA ASN A 190 19.27 -3.39 -5.90
C ASN A 190 19.23 -3.68 -4.40
N ASN A 191 18.12 -3.40 -3.71
CA ASN A 191 18.05 -3.53 -2.25
C ASN A 191 17.19 -4.70 -1.76
N ILE A 192 16.32 -5.27 -2.61
CA ILE A 192 15.40 -6.34 -2.19
C ILE A 192 16.13 -7.56 -1.60
N SER A 193 17.30 -7.92 -2.15
CA SER A 193 18.08 -9.05 -1.66
C SER A 193 18.54 -8.88 -0.22
N GLU A 194 19.07 -7.69 0.10
CA GLU A 194 19.51 -7.40 1.45
C GLU A 194 18.32 -7.41 2.43
N ILE A 195 17.22 -6.74 2.07
CA ILE A 195 16.04 -6.63 2.92
C ILE A 195 15.43 -8.00 3.20
N ALA A 196 15.18 -8.81 2.16
CA ALA A 196 14.59 -10.14 2.32
C ALA A 196 15.48 -11.04 3.19
N LYS A 197 16.79 -11.08 2.94
CA LYS A 197 17.73 -11.91 3.72
C LYS A 197 17.86 -11.45 5.17
N TYR A 198 17.89 -10.14 5.41
CA TYR A 198 18.09 -9.58 6.74
C TYR A 198 16.84 -9.69 7.63
N THR A 199 15.68 -9.38 7.06
CA THR A 199 14.40 -9.35 7.79
C THR A 199 13.74 -10.71 7.87
N LYS A 200 14.01 -11.61 6.91
CA LYS A 200 13.28 -12.87 6.70
C LYS A 200 11.78 -12.67 6.42
N GLY A 201 11.40 -11.49 5.91
CA GLY A 201 10.04 -11.22 5.46
C GLY A 201 9.75 -11.87 4.12
N THR A 202 8.50 -12.23 3.89
CA THR A 202 8.01 -12.89 2.66
C THR A 202 7.06 -12.02 1.85
N SER A 203 6.72 -10.82 2.34
CA SER A 203 5.74 -9.94 1.72
C SER A 203 6.31 -8.55 1.47
N PHE A 204 6.18 -8.09 0.24
CA PHE A 204 6.83 -6.87 -0.24
C PHE A 204 5.86 -6.01 -1.05
N HIS A 205 5.90 -4.70 -0.79
CA HIS A 205 5.12 -3.69 -1.47
C HIS A 205 6.03 -2.79 -2.31
N PHE A 206 5.78 -2.72 -3.62
CA PHE A 206 6.65 -2.06 -4.58
C PHE A 206 5.86 -1.18 -5.56
N SER A 207 6.40 -0.02 -5.92
CA SER A 207 5.73 0.92 -6.83
C SER A 207 6.06 0.66 -8.32
N ALA A 208 7.25 0.12 -8.60
CA ALA A 208 7.72 -0.24 -9.94
C ALA A 208 7.44 0.81 -11.03
N LYS A 209 7.66 2.10 -10.75
CA LYS A 209 7.25 3.20 -11.63
C LYS A 209 8.26 3.45 -12.77
N LYS A 210 7.75 3.84 -13.94
CA LYS A 210 8.48 4.50 -15.03
C LYS A 210 7.78 5.79 -15.45
N ILE A 211 8.52 6.67 -16.11
CA ILE A 211 7.96 7.86 -16.76
C ILE A 211 7.68 7.55 -18.23
N LYS A 212 6.43 7.77 -18.64
CA LYS A 212 5.95 7.65 -20.02
C LYS A 212 5.72 9.06 -20.56
N LYS A 213 6.39 9.40 -21.66
CA LYS A 213 6.18 10.69 -22.32
C LYS A 213 4.79 10.75 -22.95
N SER A 214 4.14 11.91 -22.83
CA SER A 214 2.86 12.19 -23.48
C SER A 214 2.96 12.11 -25.00
N LYS A 215 1.89 11.65 -25.63
CA LYS A 215 1.71 11.63 -27.09
C LYS A 215 1.23 12.96 -27.67
N MET A 216 0.97 13.96 -26.82
CA MET A 216 0.56 15.29 -27.27
C MET A 216 1.65 15.89 -28.18
N ILE A 217 1.25 16.24 -29.41
CA ILE A 217 2.14 16.86 -30.40
C ILE A 217 2.41 18.32 -30.03
N TYR A 218 1.35 19.06 -29.70
CA TYR A 218 1.46 20.42 -29.18
C TYR A 218 1.62 20.42 -27.65
N LYS A 219 2.57 21.21 -27.15
CA LYS A 219 2.86 21.36 -25.73
C LYS A 219 3.07 22.84 -25.40
N ASN A 220 2.30 23.36 -24.46
CA ASN A 220 2.56 24.68 -23.86
C ASN A 220 3.24 24.47 -22.50
N GLU A 221 4.56 24.53 -22.48
CA GLU A 221 5.36 24.29 -21.27
C GLU A 221 5.34 25.45 -20.27
N ASN A 222 4.67 26.57 -20.61
CA ASN A 222 4.55 27.73 -19.75
C ASN A 222 3.40 27.62 -18.72
N VAL A 223 2.59 26.56 -18.79
CA VAL A 223 1.44 26.36 -17.90
C VAL A 223 1.71 25.17 -16.98
N ASN A 224 1.36 25.33 -15.71
CA ASN A 224 1.43 24.29 -14.70
C ASN A 224 0.10 24.23 -13.94
N MET A 225 -0.45 23.03 -13.81
CA MET A 225 -1.75 22.79 -13.19
C MET A 225 -1.63 22.43 -11.70
N GLY A 226 -0.50 21.85 -11.31
CA GLY A 226 -0.27 21.32 -9.96
C GLY A 226 1.01 21.84 -9.31
N LEU A 227 1.86 20.90 -8.89
CA LEU A 227 3.19 21.20 -8.36
C LEU A 227 4.15 21.46 -9.52
N LYS A 228 5.01 22.47 -9.38
CA LYS A 228 5.90 22.95 -10.45
C LYS A 228 6.98 21.96 -10.84
N GLU A 229 7.27 21.02 -9.95
CA GLU A 229 8.30 19.98 -10.11
C GLU A 229 7.88 18.87 -11.08
N PHE A 230 6.59 18.80 -11.45
CA PHE A 230 6.06 17.76 -12.34
C PHE A 230 5.67 18.32 -13.70
N SER A 231 6.08 17.60 -14.75
CA SER A 231 5.70 17.93 -16.12
C SER A 231 4.25 17.55 -16.40
N GLU A 232 3.49 18.46 -17.02
CA GLU A 232 2.13 18.19 -17.53
C GLU A 232 2.10 17.17 -18.69
N PHE A 233 3.27 16.84 -19.25
CA PHE A 233 3.43 15.96 -20.41
C PHE A 233 4.17 14.66 -20.07
N GLU A 234 4.24 14.31 -18.80
CA GLU A 234 4.78 13.06 -18.29
C GLU A 234 3.70 12.30 -17.53
N ILE A 235 3.61 11.00 -17.78
CA ILE A 235 2.67 10.11 -17.12
C ILE A 235 3.48 9.08 -16.35
N ILE A 236 3.19 8.92 -15.06
CA ILE A 236 3.78 7.85 -14.25
C ILE A 236 2.94 6.59 -14.47
N GLU A 237 3.58 5.50 -14.84
CA GLU A 237 2.94 4.21 -15.10
C GLU A 237 3.77 3.09 -14.46
N THR A 238 3.15 1.99 -14.08
CA THR A 238 3.88 0.78 -13.65
C THR A 238 4.68 0.21 -14.83
N ASP A 239 5.97 -0.05 -14.59
CA ASP A 239 6.87 -0.75 -15.48
C ASP A 239 6.76 -2.27 -15.28
N MET A 240 6.08 -2.93 -16.22
CA MET A 240 5.95 -4.38 -16.27
C MET A 240 7.31 -5.12 -16.18
N LYS A 241 8.39 -4.56 -16.73
CA LYS A 241 9.72 -5.21 -16.68
C LYS A 241 10.27 -5.21 -15.26
N LEU A 242 10.19 -4.09 -14.55
CA LEU A 242 10.63 -4.00 -13.16
C LEU A 242 9.82 -4.92 -12.25
N VAL A 243 8.51 -5.02 -12.46
CA VAL A 243 7.66 -5.98 -11.72
C VAL A 243 8.10 -7.42 -12.01
N ARG A 244 8.41 -7.75 -13.28
CA ARG A 244 8.89 -9.08 -13.68
C ARG A 244 10.23 -9.44 -13.08
N GLU A 245 11.18 -8.52 -13.08
CA GLU A 245 12.50 -8.71 -12.46
C GLU A 245 12.36 -8.94 -10.96
N MET A 246 11.53 -8.12 -10.28
CA MET A 246 11.25 -8.30 -8.85
C MET A 246 10.57 -9.65 -8.57
N SER A 247 9.54 -10.01 -9.33
CA SER A 247 8.83 -11.29 -9.19
C SER A 247 9.76 -12.48 -9.43
N ALA A 248 10.62 -12.42 -10.45
CA ALA A 248 11.60 -13.46 -10.74
C ALA A 248 12.64 -13.60 -9.62
N TYR A 249 13.14 -12.48 -9.08
CA TYR A 249 14.05 -12.48 -7.96
C TYR A 249 13.40 -13.14 -6.72
N LEU A 250 12.20 -12.72 -6.35
CA LEU A 250 11.49 -13.26 -5.18
C LEU A 250 11.15 -14.75 -5.33
N LYS A 251 10.88 -15.23 -6.55
CA LYS A 251 10.72 -16.67 -6.84
C LYS A 251 12.01 -17.47 -6.67
N SER A 252 13.17 -16.83 -6.73
CA SER A 252 14.48 -17.51 -6.70
C SER A 252 15.05 -17.69 -5.30
N ILE A 253 14.46 -17.05 -4.28
CA ILE A 253 14.93 -17.07 -2.89
C ILE A 253 14.03 -17.88 -1.97
#